data_AF-A0A6L7CP27-F1
#
_entry.id   AF-A0A6L7CP27-F1
#
_cell.length_a   1.000
_cell.length_b   1.000
_cell.length_c   1.000
_cell.angle_alpha   90.00
_cell.angle_beta   90.00
_cell.angle_gamma   90.00
#
_symmetry.space_group_name_H-M   'P 1'
#
loop_
_entity.id
_entity.type
_entity.pdbx_description
1 polymer ?
#
loop_
_entity_poly.entity_id
_entity_poly.type
_entity_poly.pdbx_seq_one_letter_code
_entity_poly.pdbx_strand_id
1 'polypeptide(L)'
;EERAQQVLAFLQQYCGEDTTGLVDIGGVTYRIVDISMRMLQPHELYRAQGFPEWYIIDQDYRGVKYAKDKQVARCGNAVPPPFAEALVRANLPEICSIEKNVA
;
A
#
# COMPACT_ATOMS: atom_id res chain seq x y z
N GLU A 1 -17.72 22.54 11.34
CA GLU A 1 -18.00 21.97 12.67
C GLU A 1 -18.62 20.57 12.55
N GLU A 2 -19.66 20.40 11.74
CA GLU A 2 -20.32 19.11 11.46
C GLU A 2 -19.36 17.97 11.04
N ARG A 3 -18.46 18.20 10.08
CA ARG A 3 -17.46 17.20 9.66
C ARG A 3 -16.58 16.71 10.81
N ALA A 4 -16.21 17.60 11.72
CA ALA A 4 -15.36 17.26 12.86
C ALA A 4 -16.11 16.40 13.90
N GLN A 5 -17.44 16.50 13.98
CA GLN A 5 -18.27 15.59 14.79
C GLN A 5 -18.43 14.24 14.11
N GLN A 6 -18.64 14.21 12.79
CA GLN A 6 -18.72 12.94 12.04
C GLN A 6 -17.42 12.14 12.14
N VAL A 7 -16.26 12.81 12.01
CA VAL A 7 -14.96 12.19 12.19
C VAL A 7 -14.76 11.71 13.63
N LEU A 8 -15.13 12.52 14.63
CA LEU A 8 -15.07 12.10 16.03
C LEU A 8 -15.91 10.84 16.29
N ALA A 9 -17.15 10.81 15.81
CA ALA A 9 -18.04 9.65 15.95
C ALA A 9 -17.45 8.39 15.27
N PHE A 10 -16.87 8.55 14.07
CA PHE A 10 -16.19 7.47 13.37
C PHE A 10 -14.99 6.95 14.19
N LEU A 11 -14.15 7.85 14.71
CA LEU A 11 -13.01 7.48 15.52
C LEU A 11 -13.44 6.80 16.83
N GLN A 12 -14.50 7.27 17.49
CA GLN A 12 -15.01 6.61 18.68
C GLN A 12 -15.52 5.19 18.40
N GLN A 13 -16.19 5.00 17.25
CA GLN A 13 -16.70 3.69 16.84
C GLN A 13 -15.59 2.67 16.56
N TYR A 14 -14.51 3.10 15.88
CA TYR A 14 -13.49 2.17 15.38
C TYR A 14 -12.16 2.19 16.14
N CYS A 15 -11.88 3.26 16.88
CA CYS A 15 -10.65 3.45 17.66
C CYS A 15 -10.91 3.48 19.18
N GLY A 16 -12.17 3.50 19.64
CA GLY A 16 -12.57 3.42 21.04
C GLY A 16 -13.18 4.71 21.59
N GLU A 17 -14.09 4.58 22.56
CA GLU A 17 -14.90 5.68 23.10
C GLU A 17 -14.08 6.82 23.72
N ASP A 18 -12.88 6.50 24.24
CA ASP A 18 -11.93 7.46 24.83
C ASP A 18 -11.30 8.41 23.79
N THR A 19 -11.54 8.19 22.49
CA THR A 19 -10.97 9.01 21.44
C THR A 19 -11.58 10.42 21.46
N THR A 20 -10.74 11.44 21.62
CA THR A 20 -11.17 12.85 21.70
C THR A 20 -11.20 13.55 20.34
N GLY A 21 -10.61 12.95 19.30
CA GLY A 21 -10.45 13.57 17.98
C GLY A 21 -9.50 14.79 17.99
N LEU A 22 -8.70 14.92 19.05
CA LEU A 22 -7.68 15.96 19.22
C LEU A 22 -6.29 15.35 19.11
N VAL A 23 -5.35 16.10 18.53
CA VAL A 23 -3.94 15.72 18.41
C VAL A 23 -3.04 16.90 18.74
N ASP A 24 -2.00 16.66 19.54
CA ASP A 24 -1.00 17.67 19.86
C ASP A 24 0.19 17.58 18.90
N ILE A 25 0.47 18.67 18.18
CA ILE A 25 1.57 18.75 17.21
C ILE A 25 2.38 20.01 17.54
N GLY A 26 3.63 19.85 17.96
CA GLY A 26 4.52 20.98 18.25
C GLY A 26 4.02 21.90 19.38
N GLY A 27 3.30 21.34 20.37
CA GLY A 27 2.72 22.11 21.49
C GLY A 27 1.42 22.84 21.16
N VAL A 28 0.86 22.62 19.97
CA VAL A 28 -0.44 23.15 19.56
C VAL A 28 -1.43 22.00 19.43
N THR A 29 -2.61 22.16 20.04
CA THR A 29 -3.70 21.20 19.95
C THR A 29 -4.52 21.44 18.69
N TYR A 30 -4.60 20.43 17.83
CA TYR A 30 -5.40 20.42 16.61
C TYR A 30 -6.61 19.49 16.76
N ARG A 31 -7.67 19.77 16.00
CA ARG A 31 -8.84 18.90 15.90
C ARG A 31 -8.85 18.21 14.54
N ILE A 32 -9.04 16.90 14.54
CA ILE A 32 -9.16 16.11 13.31
C ILE A 32 -10.53 16.43 12.69
N VAL A 33 -10.51 17.05 11.51
CA VAL A 33 -11.73 17.42 10.76
C VAL A 33 -12.01 16.53 9.56
N ASP A 34 -11.01 15.74 9.16
CA ASP A 34 -11.07 14.76 8.08
C ASP A 34 -10.00 13.69 8.31
N ILE A 35 -10.29 12.45 7.93
CA ILE A 35 -9.36 11.31 7.93
C ILE A 35 -8.96 10.89 6.50
N SER A 36 -9.45 11.63 5.49
CA SER A 36 -9.01 11.55 4.09
C SER A 36 -9.08 10.14 3.50
N MET A 37 -10.13 9.39 3.86
CA MET A 37 -10.35 8.04 3.33
C MET A 37 -10.66 8.13 1.83
N ARG A 38 -9.82 7.49 1.02
CA ARG A 38 -10.04 7.34 -0.43
C ARG A 38 -9.57 5.99 -0.91
N MET A 39 -10.08 5.57 -2.07
CA MET A 39 -9.52 4.43 -2.78
C MET A 39 -8.05 4.70 -3.12
N LEU A 40 -7.23 3.68 -2.91
CA LEU A 40 -5.83 3.69 -3.33
C LEU A 40 -5.75 3.81 -4.86
N GLN A 41 -4.78 4.59 -5.33
CA GLN A 41 -4.41 4.68 -6.72
C GLN A 41 -3.60 3.43 -7.12
N PRO A 42 -3.54 3.08 -8.43
CA PRO A 42 -2.82 1.90 -8.87
C PRO A 42 -1.38 1.81 -8.34
N HIS A 43 -0.60 2.89 -8.43
CA HIS A 43 0.78 2.89 -7.94
C HIS A 43 0.88 2.60 -6.44
N GLU A 44 -0.10 3.04 -5.62
CA GLU A 44 -0.14 2.77 -4.18
C GLU A 44 -0.46 1.30 -3.91
N LEU A 45 -1.40 0.72 -4.67
CA LEU A 45 -1.75 -0.70 -4.58
C LEU A 45 -0.56 -1.61 -4.90
N TYR A 46 0.18 -1.29 -5.97
CA TYR A 46 1.37 -2.05 -6.35
C TYR A 46 2.50 -1.91 -5.32
N ARG A 47 2.76 -0.70 -4.81
CA ARG A 47 3.74 -0.49 -3.73
C ARG A 47 3.37 -1.24 -2.46
N ALA A 48 2.08 -1.26 -2.08
CA ALA A 48 1.61 -2.01 -0.92
C ALA A 48 1.83 -3.52 -1.03
N GLN A 49 1.87 -4.05 -2.26
CA GLN A 49 2.20 -5.45 -2.54
C GLN A 49 3.71 -5.71 -2.70
N GLY A 50 4.57 -4.71 -2.47
CA GLY A 50 6.01 -4.85 -2.56
C GLY A 50 6.57 -4.80 -3.98
N PHE A 51 5.80 -4.31 -4.96
CA PHE A 51 6.35 -4.05 -6.29
C PHE A 51 7.31 -2.86 -6.26
N PRO A 52 8.45 -2.93 -6.98
CA PRO A 52 9.39 -1.84 -7.04
C PRO A 52 8.82 -0.66 -7.83
N GLU A 53 9.32 0.55 -7.55
CA GLU A 53 8.85 1.79 -8.18
C GLU A 53 9.06 1.84 -9.69
N TRP A 54 10.07 1.12 -10.20
CA TRP A 54 10.32 1.00 -11.63
C TRP A 54 9.39 0.00 -12.35
N TYR A 55 8.52 -0.71 -11.63
CA TYR A 55 7.61 -1.68 -12.23
C TYR A 55 6.54 -0.97 -13.08
N ILE A 56 6.46 -1.34 -14.35
CA ILE A 56 5.55 -0.71 -15.32
C ILE A 56 4.14 -1.31 -15.16
N ILE A 57 3.19 -0.51 -14.71
CA ILE A 57 1.81 -0.95 -14.43
C ILE A 57 0.79 -0.49 -15.47
N ASP A 58 1.12 0.55 -16.23
CA ASP A 58 0.16 1.31 -17.02
C ASP A 58 0.20 0.99 -18.52
N GLN A 59 1.00 0.00 -18.94
CA GLN A 59 1.10 -0.42 -20.33
C GLN A 59 1.56 -1.87 -20.49
N ASP A 60 1.42 -2.39 -21.70
CA ASP A 60 2.02 -3.66 -22.10
C ASP A 60 3.41 -3.51 -22.73
N TYR A 61 4.00 -4.65 -23.12
CA TYR A 61 5.30 -4.73 -23.80
C TYR A 61 5.32 -4.06 -25.19
N ARG A 62 4.15 -3.76 -25.78
CA ARG A 62 4.02 -3.04 -27.05
C ARG A 62 3.76 -1.53 -26.83
N GLY A 63 3.69 -1.07 -25.58
CA GLY A 63 3.40 0.32 -25.22
C GLY A 63 1.92 0.68 -25.20
N VAL A 64 1.00 -0.28 -25.33
CA VAL A 64 -0.44 -0.02 -25.26
C VAL A 64 -0.83 0.30 -23.82
N LYS A 65 -1.33 1.52 -23.59
CA LYS A 65 -1.71 2.00 -22.26
C LYS A 65 -2.97 1.32 -21.72
N TYR A 66 -3.00 1.13 -20.40
CA TYR A 66 -4.10 0.54 -19.66
C TYR A 66 -4.87 1.59 -18.86
N ALA A 67 -6.20 1.53 -18.95
CA ALA A 67 -7.09 2.29 -18.09
C ALA A 67 -6.97 1.86 -16.62
N LYS A 68 -7.35 2.76 -15.69
CA LYS A 68 -7.16 2.59 -14.24
C LYS A 68 -7.81 1.32 -13.70
N ASP A 69 -9.01 0.98 -14.16
CA ASP A 69 -9.75 -0.24 -13.80
C ASP A 69 -8.94 -1.51 -14.13
N LYS A 70 -8.30 -1.56 -15.30
CA LYS A 70 -7.45 -2.67 -15.72
C LYS A 70 -6.19 -2.78 -14.87
N GLN A 71 -5.59 -1.65 -14.48
CA GLN A 71 -4.43 -1.64 -13.59
C GLN A 71 -4.79 -2.21 -12.21
N VAL A 72 -5.93 -1.78 -11.64
CA VAL A 72 -6.43 -2.29 -10.35
C VAL A 72 -6.75 -3.78 -10.43
N ALA A 73 -7.46 -4.22 -11.48
CA ALA A 73 -7.80 -5.63 -11.66
C ALA A 73 -6.55 -6.52 -11.79
N ARG A 74 -5.51 -6.06 -12.49
CA ARG A 74 -4.23 -6.77 -12.60
C ARG A 74 -3.51 -6.82 -11.26
N CYS A 75 -3.49 -5.72 -10.52
CA CYS A 75 -2.90 -5.64 -9.19
C CYS A 75 -3.54 -6.69 -8.25
N GLY A 76 -4.87 -6.81 -8.27
CA GLY A 76 -5.59 -7.79 -7.44
C GLY A 76 -5.37 -9.26 -7.81
N ASN A 77 -4.90 -9.55 -9.03
CA ASN A 77 -4.56 -10.90 -9.50
C ASN A 77 -3.05 -11.18 -9.50
N ALA A 78 -2.22 -10.19 -9.13
CA ALA A 78 -0.79 -10.34 -9.10
C ALA A 78 -0.33 -11.09 -7.84
N VAL A 79 0.84 -11.70 -7.90
CA VAL A 79 1.51 -12.29 -6.72
C VAL A 79 2.52 -11.27 -6.18
N PRO A 80 2.47 -10.91 -4.89
CA PRO A 80 3.46 -10.06 -4.26
C PRO A 80 4.88 -10.62 -4.44
N PRO A 81 5.84 -9.84 -5.01
CA PRO A 81 7.23 -10.25 -5.17
C PRO A 81 7.88 -10.84 -3.90
N PRO A 82 7.73 -10.25 -2.69
CA PRO A 82 8.39 -10.81 -1.50
C PRO A 82 7.86 -12.19 -1.12
N PHE A 83 6.60 -12.51 -1.46
CA PHE A 83 6.03 -13.84 -1.21
C PHE A 83 6.65 -14.88 -2.13
N ALA A 84 6.72 -14.57 -3.44
CA ALA A 84 7.34 -15.44 -4.41
C ALA A 84 8.83 -15.68 -4.07
N GLU A 85 9.56 -14.62 -3.69
CA GLU A 85 10.97 -14.71 -3.28
C GLU A 85 11.16 -15.63 -2.06
N ALA A 86 10.35 -15.44 -1.01
CA ALA A 86 10.45 -16.25 0.21
C ALA A 86 10.16 -17.74 -0.07
N LEU A 87 9.14 -18.03 -0.88
CA LEU A 87 8.79 -19.40 -1.26
C LEU A 87 9.91 -20.07 -2.06
N VAL A 88 10.45 -19.38 -3.06
CA VAL A 88 11.55 -19.95 -3.88
C VAL A 88 12.78 -20.18 -3.02
N ARG A 89 13.16 -19.23 -2.16
CA ARG A 89 14.31 -19.38 -1.26
C ARG A 89 14.16 -20.55 -0.29
N ALA A 90 12.95 -20.77 0.22
CA ALA A 90 12.68 -21.87 1.14
C ALA A 90 12.70 -23.25 0.46
N ASN A 91 12.24 -23.33 -0.80
CA ASN A 91 12.09 -24.60 -1.51
C ASN A 91 13.30 -24.98 -2.36
N LEU A 92 14.07 -24.01 -2.86
CA LEU A 92 15.23 -24.21 -3.73
C LEU A 92 16.41 -23.33 -3.28
N PRO A 93 16.93 -23.50 -2.05
CA PRO A 93 18.04 -22.70 -1.54
C PRO A 93 19.33 -22.83 -2.36
N GLU A 94 19.54 -23.97 -3.03
CA GLU A 94 20.73 -24.29 -3.82
C GLU A 94 20.88 -23.46 -5.10
N ILE A 95 19.78 -23.03 -5.72
CA ILE A 95 19.82 -22.13 -6.89
C ILE A 95 19.76 -20.65 -6.49
N CYS A 96 19.39 -20.38 -5.24
CA CYS A 96 19.31 -19.02 -4.68
C CYS A 96 20.66 -18.54 -4.15
N SER A 97 21.61 -19.45 -3.96
CA SER A 97 22.99 -19.13 -3.58
C SER A 97 23.79 -18.83 -4.86
N ILE A 98 24.17 -17.58 -5.05
CA ILE A 98 25.15 -17.22 -6.09
C ILE A 98 26.46 -17.88 -5.67
N GLU A 99 26.88 -18.94 -6.36
CA GLU A 99 28.26 -19.41 -6.25
C GLU A 99 29.18 -18.24 -6.60
N LYS A 100 29.85 -17.68 -5.58
CA LYS A 100 30.99 -16.81 -5.79
C LYS A 100 32.15 -17.67 -6.28
N ASN A 101 32.16 -18.02 -7.57
CA ASN A 101 33.38 -18.42 -8.23
C ASN A 101 34.24 -17.15 -8.37
N VAL A 102 35.01 -16.88 -7.32
CA VAL A 102 36.08 -15.89 -7.32
C VAL A 102 37.19 -16.44 -8.21
N ALA A 103 37.43 -15.76 -9.33
CA ALA A 103 38.68 -15.83 -10.08
C ALA A 103 39.44 -14.52 -9.87
#